data_AF-A0A2N1KR24-F1
#
_entry.id   AF-A0A2N1KR24-F1
#
_cell.length_a   1.000
_cell.length_b   1.000
_cell.length_c   1.000
_cell.angle_alpha   90.00
_cell.angle_beta   90.00
_cell.angle_gamma   90.00
#
_symmetry.space_group_name_H-M   'P 1'
#
loop_
_entity.id
_entity.type
_entity.pdbx_description
1 polymer ?
#
loop_
_entity_poly.entity_id
_entity_poly.type
_entity_poly.pdbx_seq_one_letter_code
_entity_poly.pdbx_strand_id
1 'polypeptide(L)'
;MSSRKHKFERKNLGTSPGTLEYIGPPLDDHVQIIRTVFNKAEQQIVSVKSMADVGPSPNPDFITWLSIDGIHKPDLIEQVGRIYDLHPLMLEDILNTLQNPNSTFMEIIPYFW
;
A
#
# COMPACT_ATOMS: atom_id res chain seq x y z
N MET A 1 26.10 30.59 -0.02
CA MET A 1 25.89 29.27 0.60
C MET A 1 25.02 28.44 -0.34
N SER A 2 25.62 27.47 -1.03
CA SER A 2 24.95 26.70 -2.09
C SER A 2 24.08 25.61 -1.46
N SER A 3 22.75 25.70 -1.66
CA SER A 3 21.81 24.67 -1.22
C SER A 3 22.01 23.42 -2.07
N ARG A 4 22.54 22.35 -1.46
CA ARG A 4 22.64 21.03 -2.09
C ARG A 4 21.21 20.49 -2.25
N LYS A 5 20.64 20.67 -3.43
CA LYS A 5 19.45 19.93 -3.86
C LYS A 5 19.84 18.45 -3.89
N HIS A 6 19.35 17.66 -2.94
CA HIS A 6 19.48 16.20 -2.99
C HIS A 6 18.79 15.73 -4.27
N LYS A 7 19.60 15.35 -5.25
CA LYS A 7 19.14 14.73 -6.49
C LYS A 7 18.75 13.30 -6.13
N PHE A 8 17.45 13.03 -6.01
CA PHE A 8 16.96 11.66 -5.89
C PHE A 8 17.35 10.91 -7.16
N GLU A 9 18.27 9.96 -7.04
CA GLU A 9 18.61 9.07 -8.15
C GLU A 9 17.46 8.09 -8.36
N ARG A 10 16.91 8.08 -9.56
CA ARG A 10 16.01 7.01 -10.01
C ARG A 10 16.85 5.74 -10.12
N LYS A 11 16.88 4.92 -9.07
CA LYS A 11 17.68 3.69 -9.02
C LYS A 11 17.09 2.55 -9.86
N ASN A 12 15.85 2.69 -10.33
CA ASN A 12 15.11 1.63 -11.01
C ASN A 12 15.37 1.55 -12.53
N LEU A 13 16.50 2.07 -13.02
CA LEU A 13 16.86 1.94 -14.43
C LEU A 13 17.43 0.53 -14.67
N GLY A 14 16.56 -0.43 -15.00
CA GLY A 14 16.94 -1.79 -15.42
C GLY A 14 16.43 -2.93 -14.54
N THR A 15 15.58 -2.66 -13.55
CA THR A 15 14.88 -3.72 -12.80
C THR A 15 13.77 -4.34 -13.64
N SER A 16 13.51 -5.63 -13.44
CA SER A 16 12.37 -6.29 -14.10
C SER A 16 11.05 -5.69 -13.62
N PRO A 17 10.04 -5.54 -14.49
CA PRO A 17 8.71 -5.07 -14.08
C PRO A 17 8.16 -5.89 -12.91
N GLY A 18 7.57 -5.24 -11.91
CA GLY A 18 7.08 -5.87 -10.67
C GLY A 18 8.12 -5.94 -9.54
N THR A 19 9.26 -5.25 -9.66
CA THR A 19 10.24 -5.15 -8.57
C THR A 19 9.75 -4.14 -7.51
N LEU A 20 9.59 -4.60 -6.28
CA LEU A 20 9.12 -3.78 -5.16
C LEU A 20 10.29 -3.04 -4.51
N GLU A 21 10.52 -1.79 -4.94
CA GLU A 21 11.51 -0.91 -4.34
C GLU A 21 10.86 0.42 -3.99
N TYR A 22 11.04 0.88 -2.74
CA TYR A 22 10.53 2.19 -2.32
C TYR A 22 11.34 3.31 -2.96
N ILE A 23 10.68 4.18 -3.71
CA ILE A 23 11.29 5.37 -4.31
C ILE A 23 10.63 6.60 -3.71
N GLY A 24 11.34 7.29 -2.82
CA GLY A 24 10.82 8.48 -2.17
C GLY A 24 11.79 9.13 -1.18
N PRO A 25 11.36 10.21 -0.50
CA PRO A 25 12.12 10.80 0.58
C PRO A 25 12.30 9.80 1.74
N PRO A 26 13.40 9.88 2.50
CA PRO A 26 13.55 9.06 3.70
C PRO A 26 12.39 9.36 4.67
N LEU A 27 11.75 8.30 5.14
CA LEU A 27 10.71 8.32 6.17
C LEU A 27 11.29 7.74 7.46
N ASP A 28 10.72 8.12 8.60
CA ASP A 28 11.00 7.42 9.86
C ASP A 28 10.55 5.94 9.75
N ASP A 29 11.24 5.06 10.49
CA ASP A 29 10.98 3.61 10.51
C ASP A 29 9.60 3.22 11.10
N HIS A 30 8.81 4.22 11.51
CA HIS A 30 7.48 4.02 12.05
C HIS A 30 6.53 3.54 10.96
N VAL A 31 5.98 2.35 11.18
CA VAL A 31 4.97 1.74 10.32
C VAL A 31 3.75 1.46 11.15
N GLN A 32 2.61 1.91 10.66
CA GLN A 32 1.32 1.69 11.31
C GLN A 32 0.31 1.21 10.29
N ILE A 33 -0.40 0.15 10.66
CA ILE A 33 -1.54 -0.34 9.90
C ILE A 33 -2.77 -0.16 10.77
N ILE A 34 -3.79 0.50 10.24
CA ILE A 34 -5.10 0.66 10.86
C ILE A 34 -6.11 -0.02 9.96
N ARG A 35 -6.87 -0.95 10.54
CA ARG A 35 -8.00 -1.60 9.88
C ARG A 35 -9.28 -1.07 10.46
N THR A 36 -10.12 -0.51 9.60
CA THR A 36 -11.45 -0.02 9.93
C THR A 36 -12.47 -0.87 9.21
N VAL A 37 -13.35 -1.54 9.95
CA VAL A 37 -14.45 -2.34 9.41
C VAL A 37 -15.75 -1.66 9.82
N PHE A 38 -16.60 -1.31 8.86
CA PHE A 38 -17.80 -0.54 9.15
C PHE A 38 -18.95 -0.82 8.19
N ASN A 39 -20.16 -0.52 8.63
CA ASN A 39 -21.36 -0.49 7.82
C ASN A 39 -22.21 0.74 8.22
N LYS A 40 -23.51 0.76 7.88
CA LYS A 40 -24.40 1.88 8.23
C LYS A 40 -24.70 2.00 9.73
N ALA A 41 -24.54 0.91 10.49
CA ALA A 41 -24.96 0.81 11.89
C ALA A 41 -23.79 0.83 12.87
N GLU A 42 -22.65 0.23 12.51
CA GLU A 42 -21.52 0.08 13.41
C GLU A 42 -20.16 0.20 12.68
N GLN A 43 -19.13 0.51 13.48
CA GLN A 43 -17.76 0.64 13.04
C GLN A 43 -16.80 0.07 14.08
N GLN A 44 -15.71 -0.53 13.63
CA GLN A 44 -14.64 -1.04 14.45
C GLN A 44 -13.30 -0.59 13.86
N ILE A 45 -12.49 0.09 14.67
CA ILE A 45 -11.16 0.56 14.30
C ILE A 45 -10.14 -0.20 15.14
N VAL A 46 -9.18 -0.85 14.49
CA VAL A 46 -8.16 -1.66 15.15
C VAL A 46 -6.79 -1.32 14.58
N SER A 47 -5.83 -1.07 15.48
CA SER A 47 -4.41 -1.05 15.10
C SER A 47 -3.96 -2.49 14.89
N VAL A 48 -3.55 -2.79 13.66
CA VAL A 48 -3.14 -4.12 13.26
C VAL A 48 -1.72 -4.38 13.77
N LYS A 49 -1.57 -5.45 14.57
CA LYS A 49 -0.28 -5.88 15.13
C LYS A 49 0.35 -7.03 14.36
N SER A 50 -0.45 -7.75 13.57
CA SER A 50 -0.04 -8.92 12.80
C SER A 50 -0.66 -8.90 11.42
N MET A 51 0.08 -9.36 10.40
CA MET A 51 -0.44 -9.48 9.03
C MET A 51 -1.65 -10.41 8.91
N ALA A 52 -1.87 -11.29 9.89
CA ALA A 52 -3.06 -12.13 9.96
C ALA A 52 -4.36 -11.31 10.12
N ASP A 53 -4.29 -10.13 10.73
CA ASP A 53 -5.47 -9.29 11.02
C ASP A 53 -5.75 -8.26 9.92
N VAL A 54 -4.97 -8.25 8.84
CA VAL A 54 -5.09 -7.29 7.73
C VAL A 54 -6.23 -7.61 6.78
N GLY A 55 -6.68 -8.86 6.73
CA GLY A 55 -7.64 -9.33 5.74
C GLY A 55 -9.00 -8.62 5.75
N PRO A 56 -9.75 -8.71 4.63
CA PRO A 56 -11.11 -8.17 4.55
C PRO A 56 -12.03 -8.82 5.60
N SER A 57 -13.07 -8.09 5.99
CA SER A 57 -14.15 -8.66 6.81
C SER A 57 -14.77 -9.86 6.09
N PRO A 58 -14.98 -11.00 6.77
CA PRO A 58 -15.68 -12.15 6.19
C PRO A 58 -17.17 -11.88 5.99
N ASN A 59 -17.72 -10.85 6.65
CA ASN A 59 -19.11 -10.44 6.48
C ASN A 59 -19.22 -9.43 5.32
N PRO A 60 -19.97 -9.75 4.25
CA PRO A 60 -20.09 -8.90 3.06
C PRO A 60 -20.85 -7.58 3.31
N ASP A 61 -21.62 -7.47 4.40
CA ASP A 61 -22.33 -6.24 4.76
C ASP A 61 -21.38 -5.13 5.27
N PHE A 62 -20.10 -5.47 5.45
CA PHE A 62 -19.10 -4.56 5.98
C PHE A 62 -18.07 -4.17 4.94
N ILE A 63 -17.78 -2.87 4.91
CA ILE A 63 -16.67 -2.32 4.16
C ILE A 63 -15.43 -2.37 5.04
N THR A 64 -14.33 -2.90 4.48
CA THR A 64 -13.02 -2.88 5.15
C THR A 64 -12.15 -1.80 4.52
N TRP A 65 -11.75 -0.82 5.31
CA TRP A 65 -10.76 0.17 4.93
C TRP A 65 -9.45 -0.10 5.68
N LEU A 66 -8.38 -0.30 4.90
CA LEU A 66 -7.02 -0.46 5.40
C LEU A 66 -6.23 0.83 5.16
N SER A 67 -5.72 1.44 6.22
CA SER A 67 -4.79 2.56 6.17
C SER A 67 -3.40 2.08 6.54
N ILE A 68 -2.41 2.30 5.67
CA ILE A 68 -1.03 1.90 5.88
C ILE A 68 -0.16 3.15 5.84
N ASP A 69 0.42 3.48 6.98
CA ASP A 69 1.44 4.51 7.10
C ASP A 69 2.82 3.86 7.11
N GLY A 70 3.77 4.44 6.38
CA GLY A 70 5.13 3.90 6.28
C GLY A 70 5.27 2.84 5.17
N ILE A 71 4.80 3.16 3.96
CA ILE A 71 4.93 2.32 2.75
C ILE A 71 6.39 2.07 2.32
N HIS A 72 7.38 2.63 3.01
CA HIS A 72 8.81 2.49 2.72
C HIS A 72 9.37 1.08 2.97
N LYS A 73 8.57 0.14 3.47
CA LYS A 73 8.94 -1.27 3.67
C LYS A 73 8.29 -2.15 2.59
N PRO A 74 9.02 -2.50 1.51
CA PRO A 74 8.47 -3.29 0.40
C PRO A 74 7.89 -4.64 0.84
N ASP A 75 8.54 -5.34 1.77
CA ASP A 75 8.10 -6.64 2.28
C ASP A 75 6.68 -6.60 2.88
N LEU A 76 6.30 -5.48 3.49
CA LEU A 76 4.98 -5.30 4.07
C LEU A 76 3.94 -5.07 2.98
N ILE A 77 4.26 -4.23 2.01
CA ILE A 77 3.39 -3.97 0.86
C ILE A 77 3.19 -5.23 0.01
N GLU A 78 4.22 -6.07 -0.13
CA GLU A 78 4.10 -7.37 -0.78
C GLU A 78 3.14 -8.29 -0.03
N GLN A 79 3.26 -8.40 1.29
CA GLN A 79 2.37 -9.23 2.10
C GLN A 79 0.92 -8.75 2.03
N VAL A 80 0.69 -7.43 2.10
CA VAL A 80 -0.65 -6.84 1.89
C VAL A 80 -1.15 -7.16 0.49
N GLY A 81 -0.31 -6.98 -0.52
CA GLY A 81 -0.64 -7.28 -1.91
C GLY A 81 -1.09 -8.72 -2.11
N ARG A 82 -0.40 -9.70 -1.49
CA ARG A 82 -0.80 -11.12 -1.53
C ARG A 82 -2.14 -11.38 -0.83
N ILE A 83 -2.44 -10.70 0.27
CA ILE A 83 -3.71 -10.86 0.99
C ILE A 83 -4.90 -10.36 0.16
N TYR A 84 -4.71 -9.29 -0.60
CA TYR A 84 -5.73 -8.65 -1.44
C TYR A 84 -5.65 -9.03 -2.93
N ASP A 85 -4.79 -9.97 -3.27
CA ASP A 85 -4.52 -10.41 -4.66
C ASP A 85 -4.21 -9.24 -5.62
N LEU A 86 -3.42 -8.28 -5.16
CA LEU A 86 -3.00 -7.11 -5.95
C LEU A 86 -1.86 -7.47 -6.89
N HIS A 87 -1.97 -7.02 -8.14
CA HIS A 87 -0.95 -7.28 -9.16
C HIS A 87 0.37 -6.57 -8.80
N PRO A 88 1.55 -7.21 -8.97
CA PRO A 88 2.85 -6.63 -8.60
C PRO A 88 3.14 -5.25 -9.19
N LEU A 89 2.66 -4.97 -10.41
CA LEU A 89 2.77 -3.64 -11.05
C LEU A 89 2.05 -2.53 -10.26
N MET A 90 0.93 -2.85 -9.61
CA MET A 90 0.22 -1.89 -8.77
C MET A 90 1.00 -1.58 -7.50
N LEU A 91 1.61 -2.60 -6.91
CA LEU A 91 2.45 -2.45 -5.72
C LEU A 91 3.72 -1.64 -6.05
N GLU A 92 4.29 -1.83 -7.24
CA GLU A 92 5.38 -1.01 -7.76
C GLU A 92 4.98 0.47 -7.87
N ASP A 93 3.80 0.76 -8.44
CA ASP A 93 3.28 2.14 -8.53
C ASP A 93 3.01 2.75 -7.14
N ILE A 94 2.50 1.95 -6.17
CA ILE A 94 2.29 2.40 -4.78
C ILE A 94 3.62 2.78 -4.10
N LEU A 95 4.68 2.00 -4.32
CA LEU A 95 6.00 2.23 -3.73
C LEU A 95 6.77 3.37 -4.40
N ASN A 96 6.37 3.78 -5.60
CA ASN A 96 6.98 4.85 -6.36
C ASN A 96 6.35 6.21 -6.07
N THR A 97 6.70 6.81 -4.94
CA THR A 97 6.16 8.12 -4.52
C THR A 97 6.66 9.31 -5.35
N LEU A 98 7.65 9.09 -6.23
CA LEU A 98 8.16 10.11 -7.16
C LEU A 98 7.49 10.06 -8.55
N GLN A 99 6.59 9.11 -8.80
CA GLN A 99 5.69 9.20 -9.94
C GLN A 99 4.80 10.44 -9.79
N ASN A 100 4.57 11.16 -10.88
CA ASN A 100 3.56 12.20 -10.90
C ASN A 100 2.20 11.58 -10.52
N PRO A 101 1.31 12.28 -9.80
CA PRO A 101 0.01 11.75 -9.43
C PRO A 101 -0.76 11.34 -10.69
N ASN A 102 -0.82 10.03 -10.95
CA ASN A 102 -1.63 9.43 -11.99
C ASN A 102 -2.91 8.91 -11.32
N SER A 103 -4.06 9.43 -11.73
CA SER A 103 -5.35 8.92 -11.26
C SER A 103 -5.71 7.61 -11.98
N THR A 104 -5.12 6.51 -11.54
CA THR A 104 -5.50 5.17 -12.04
C THR A 104 -6.60 4.61 -11.15
N PHE A 105 -7.85 4.68 -11.61
CA PHE A 105 -9.00 4.06 -10.96
C PHE A 105 -9.07 2.59 -11.39
N MET A 106 -9.16 1.67 -10.43
CA MET A 106 -9.33 0.24 -10.72
C MET A 106 -10.58 -0.29 -10.01
N GLU A 107 -11.45 -0.89 -10.81
CA GLU A 107 -12.66 -1.57 -10.34
C GLU A 107 -12.28 -3.03 -10.03
N ILE A 108 -12.35 -3.41 -8.75
CA ILE A 108 -12.18 -4.81 -8.34
C ILE A 108 -13.48 -5.51 -8.74
N ILE A 109 -13.48 -6.20 -9.89
CA ILE A 109 -14.63 -7.01 -10.30
C ILE A 109 -14.62 -8.27 -9.43
N PRO A 110 -15.66 -8.49 -8.60
CA PRO A 110 -15.78 -9.73 -7.86
C PRO A 110 -16.13 -10.83 -8.87
N TYR A 111 -15.17 -11.70 -9.19
CA TYR A 111 -15.46 -12.93 -9.94
C TYR A 111 -16.27 -13.87 -9.03
N PHE A 112 -17.58 -13.75 -9.06
CA PHE A 112 -18.51 -14.77 -8.58
C PHE A 112 -19.16 -15.43 -9.82
N TRP A 113 -19.02 -16.75 -9.94
CA TRP A 113 -19.91 -17.61 -10.73
C TRP A 113 -21.10 -18.03 -9.87
#